data_AF-A0A7C5D904-F1
#
_entry.id   AF-A0A7C5D904-F1
#
_cell.length_a   1.000
_cell.length_b   1.000
_cell.length_c   1.000
_cell.angle_alpha   90.00
_cell.angle_beta   90.00
_cell.angle_gamma   90.00
#
_symmetry.space_group_name_H-M   'P 1'
#
loop_
_entity.id
_entity.type
_entity.pdbx_description
1 polymer ?
#
loop_
_entity_poly.entity_id
_entity_poly.type
_entity_poly.pdbx_seq_one_letter_code
_entity_poly.pdbx_strand_id
1 'polypeptide(L)'
;MFYGRKVTLILTFLVSNTLLYATIDEHTFDVEKGTVIYDINGGGVLTPETNLTLHGQATLRFKEWGATLLSKEEGTVVTSGALKSKQSIRSLEKQNNKTLYTVDFKNQKIHERKNSIANALREHDTRGLKNIGEDEVLGLKCTVWEGQGVRKCLYKGLPLKIESDVLGISYHKVATRVLFDVNSSSSECVLPDFPTENFALFNTTLKTKNETKAKCFTEVLKDVAYTVEKKVIKNGNHLGISQKEKTLFLNKIGKKIYEYQKSLLPKLLASMKKTRECLQGVENMSDANQCLEAYNALNVNVGIEESIDVWDEKQKGTLLDKIENQINQLESSMPCIKRAKNITDLSACMK
;
A
#
# COMPACT_ATOMS: atom_id res chain seq x y z
N MET A 1 5.82 -60.14 75.65
CA MET A 1 5.04 -59.95 74.41
C MET A 1 4.93 -58.46 74.15
N PHE A 2 5.88 -57.86 73.42
CA PHE A 2 5.79 -56.48 72.94
C PHE A 2 6.48 -56.40 71.57
N TYR A 3 5.73 -55.89 70.60
CA TYR A 3 5.95 -55.98 69.17
C TYR A 3 6.91 -54.87 68.70
N GLY A 4 8.10 -55.21 68.22
CA GLY A 4 9.06 -54.27 67.66
C GLY A 4 8.70 -53.89 66.22
N ARG A 5 8.20 -52.66 66.02
CA ARG A 5 7.84 -52.13 64.70
C ARG A 5 9.04 -51.38 64.12
N LYS A 6 9.77 -52.01 63.21
CA LYS A 6 10.83 -51.37 62.41
C LYS A 6 10.19 -50.39 61.42
N VAL A 7 10.46 -49.09 61.59
CA VAL A 7 10.09 -48.06 60.62
C VAL A 7 11.25 -47.91 59.64
N THR A 8 11.08 -48.43 58.44
CA THR A 8 12.02 -48.27 57.33
C THR A 8 11.78 -46.89 56.70
N LEU A 9 12.72 -45.97 56.89
CA LEU A 9 12.68 -44.61 56.35
C LEU A 9 13.24 -44.66 54.92
N ILE A 10 12.34 -44.77 53.93
CA ILE A 10 12.68 -44.74 52.51
C ILE A 10 12.86 -43.27 52.11
N LEU A 11 14.10 -42.84 51.95
CA LEU A 11 14.48 -41.54 51.43
C LEU A 11 14.31 -41.54 49.90
N THR A 12 13.14 -41.17 49.41
CA THR A 12 12.89 -40.96 47.99
C THR A 12 13.58 -39.68 47.53
N PHE A 13 14.69 -39.84 46.80
CA PHE A 13 15.31 -38.78 46.01
C PHE A 13 14.32 -38.36 44.90
N LEU A 14 13.62 -37.25 45.13
CA LEU A 14 12.91 -36.51 44.10
C LEU A 14 13.94 -35.90 43.16
N VAL A 15 14.30 -36.63 42.11
CA VAL A 15 14.99 -36.05 40.95
C VAL A 15 13.98 -35.15 40.25
N SER A 16 14.03 -33.86 40.57
CA SER A 16 13.34 -32.82 39.83
C SER A 16 13.94 -32.76 38.43
N ASN A 17 13.29 -33.43 37.47
CA ASN A 17 13.47 -33.15 36.06
C ASN A 17 13.00 -31.71 35.82
N THR A 18 13.93 -30.75 35.90
CA THR A 18 13.73 -29.44 35.29
C THR A 18 13.70 -29.67 33.78
N LEU A 19 12.48 -29.82 33.25
CA LEU A 19 12.23 -29.67 31.82
C LEU A 19 12.66 -28.24 31.46
N LEU A 20 13.88 -28.11 30.94
CA LEU A 20 14.31 -26.94 30.20
C LEU A 20 13.38 -26.84 28.99
N TYR A 21 12.34 -26.01 29.12
CA TYR A 21 11.63 -25.51 27.95
C TYR A 21 12.64 -24.71 27.15
N ALA A 22 13.24 -25.34 26.15
CA ALA A 22 13.87 -24.60 25.07
C ALA A 22 12.77 -23.73 24.46
N THR A 23 12.88 -22.41 24.64
CA THR A 23 12.14 -21.46 23.83
C THR A 23 12.58 -21.72 22.40
N ILE A 24 11.71 -22.36 21.61
CA ILE A 24 11.94 -22.49 20.17
C ILE A 24 11.96 -21.07 19.64
N ASP A 25 13.14 -20.56 19.31
CA ASP A 25 13.30 -19.31 18.58
C ASP A 25 12.70 -19.53 17.18
N GLU A 26 11.44 -19.15 17.02
CA GLU A 26 10.70 -19.35 15.79
C GLU A 26 11.19 -18.34 14.74
N HIS A 27 12.16 -18.76 13.91
CA HIS A 27 12.70 -17.97 12.83
C HIS A 27 11.63 -17.63 11.79
N THR A 28 11.59 -16.38 11.29
CA THR A 28 10.64 -15.98 10.24
C THR A 28 11.05 -16.59 8.90
N PHE A 29 12.36 -16.60 8.61
CA PHE A 29 12.94 -17.17 7.39
C PHE A 29 13.99 -18.23 7.74
N ASP A 30 14.13 -19.26 6.90
CA ASP A 30 15.23 -20.24 7.05
C ASP A 30 16.51 -19.75 6.33
N VAL A 31 16.66 -18.42 6.21
CA VAL A 31 17.81 -17.72 5.66
C VAL A 31 18.20 -16.64 6.66
N GLU A 32 19.47 -16.60 7.06
CA GLU A 32 19.94 -15.71 8.12
C GLU A 32 19.82 -14.23 7.73
N LYS A 33 20.33 -13.86 6.54
CA LYS A 33 20.34 -12.48 6.07
C LYS A 33 20.23 -12.38 4.56
N GLY A 34 19.65 -11.30 4.07
CA GLY A 34 19.57 -11.05 2.64
C GLY A 34 18.83 -9.80 2.25
N THR A 35 18.85 -9.53 0.95
CA THR A 35 18.09 -8.47 0.29
C THR A 35 17.33 -9.06 -0.90
N VAL A 36 16.05 -8.75 -0.99
CA VAL A 36 15.20 -9.06 -2.15
C VAL A 36 14.70 -7.76 -2.76
N ILE A 37 14.90 -7.61 -4.07
CA ILE A 37 14.36 -6.51 -4.86
C ILE A 37 13.21 -7.05 -5.70
N TYR A 38 12.12 -6.31 -5.73
CA TYR A 38 10.89 -6.68 -6.41
C TYR A 38 10.52 -5.62 -7.44
N ASP A 39 9.91 -6.08 -8.53
CA ASP A 39 9.09 -5.27 -9.40
C ASP A 39 7.62 -5.38 -8.98
N ILE A 40 6.90 -4.26 -8.99
CA ILE A 40 5.48 -4.17 -8.64
C ILE A 40 4.71 -3.69 -9.86
N ASN A 41 3.73 -4.48 -10.28
CA ASN A 41 2.78 -4.11 -11.32
C ASN A 41 1.36 -4.43 -10.89
N GLY A 42 0.39 -3.68 -11.37
CA GLY A 42 -1.01 -3.97 -11.10
C GLY A 42 -1.93 -2.97 -11.77
N GLY A 43 -3.21 -3.14 -11.56
CA GLY A 43 -4.21 -2.26 -12.14
C GLY A 43 -5.56 -2.92 -12.26
N GLY A 44 -6.43 -2.32 -13.06
CA GLY A 44 -7.77 -2.84 -13.32
C GLY A 44 -8.79 -1.74 -13.52
N VAL A 45 -10.06 -2.12 -13.48
CA VAL A 45 -11.18 -1.19 -13.67
C VAL A 45 -11.70 -0.74 -12.31
N LEU A 46 -11.44 0.51 -11.93
CA LEU A 46 -11.86 1.07 -10.65
C LEU A 46 -13.34 1.46 -10.65
N THR A 47 -13.82 2.00 -11.76
CA THR A 47 -15.22 2.31 -12.06
C THR A 47 -15.44 2.09 -13.57
N PRO A 48 -16.68 2.03 -14.08
CA PRO A 48 -16.91 1.85 -15.52
C PRO A 48 -16.21 2.90 -16.40
N GLU A 49 -15.96 4.10 -15.87
CA GLU A 49 -15.32 5.21 -16.58
C GLU A 49 -13.88 5.48 -16.14
N THR A 50 -13.34 4.76 -15.15
CA THR A 50 -11.99 5.00 -14.61
C THR A 50 -11.19 3.72 -14.47
N ASN A 51 -10.04 3.67 -15.15
CA ASN A 51 -9.04 2.62 -15.01
C ASN A 51 -7.98 3.00 -13.98
N LEU A 52 -7.33 1.98 -13.43
CA LEU A 52 -6.27 2.06 -12.45
C LEU A 52 -5.05 1.32 -12.97
N THR A 53 -3.88 1.90 -12.77
CA THR A 53 -2.59 1.28 -13.10
C THR A 53 -1.61 1.56 -11.97
N LEU A 54 -0.83 0.55 -11.60
CA LEU A 54 0.19 0.63 -10.57
C LEU A 54 1.51 0.10 -11.14
N HIS A 55 2.57 0.87 -10.97
CA HIS A 55 3.94 0.43 -11.24
C HIS A 55 4.85 0.86 -10.09
N GLY A 56 5.84 0.05 -9.74
CA GLY A 56 6.77 0.41 -8.69
C GLY A 56 7.83 -0.64 -8.43
N GLN A 57 8.64 -0.40 -7.41
CA GLN A 57 9.65 -1.32 -6.92
C GLN A 57 9.53 -1.47 -5.42
N ALA A 58 9.99 -2.60 -4.92
CA ALA A 58 10.14 -2.80 -3.50
C ALA A 58 11.48 -3.41 -3.15
N THR A 59 11.92 -3.18 -1.94
CA THR A 59 13.12 -3.79 -1.36
C THR A 59 12.76 -4.34 0.01
N LEU A 60 13.05 -5.62 0.22
CA LEU A 60 13.02 -6.27 1.52
C LEU A 60 14.46 -6.56 1.94
N ARG A 61 14.91 -5.96 3.03
CA ARG A 61 16.17 -6.32 3.69
C ARG A 61 15.85 -7.02 5.00
N PHE A 62 16.58 -8.08 5.30
CA PHE A 62 16.39 -8.83 6.53
C PHE A 62 17.73 -9.36 7.05
N LYS A 63 17.79 -9.55 8.36
CA LYS A 63 18.90 -10.20 9.07
C LYS A 63 18.37 -10.96 10.28
N GLU A 64 19.22 -11.79 10.87
CA GLU A 64 18.89 -12.59 12.06
C GLU A 64 17.62 -13.42 11.81
N TRP A 65 17.56 -14.11 10.68
CA TRP A 65 16.43 -14.96 10.27
C TRP A 65 15.07 -14.24 10.23
N GLY A 66 15.10 -12.93 9.96
CA GLY A 66 13.93 -12.07 9.90
C GLY A 66 13.54 -11.41 11.24
N ALA A 67 14.35 -11.53 12.29
CA ALA A 67 14.17 -10.79 13.53
C ALA A 67 14.26 -9.27 13.33
N THR A 68 15.05 -8.84 12.34
CA THR A 68 15.08 -7.46 11.85
C THR A 68 14.75 -7.41 10.37
N LEU A 69 13.78 -6.56 10.00
CA LEU A 69 13.27 -6.37 8.65
C LEU A 69 13.24 -4.89 8.30
N LEU A 70 13.58 -4.55 7.06
CA LEU A 70 13.32 -3.24 6.46
C LEU A 70 12.60 -3.46 5.13
N SER A 71 11.40 -2.93 5.02
CA SER A 71 10.59 -2.97 3.81
C SER A 71 10.43 -1.56 3.26
N LYS A 72 10.90 -1.36 2.02
CA LYS A 72 10.73 -0.13 1.25
C LYS A 72 9.85 -0.44 0.03
N GLU A 73 8.86 0.40 -0.23
CA GLU A 73 8.10 0.37 -1.48
C GLU A 73 8.04 1.77 -2.06
N GLU A 74 8.27 1.90 -3.37
CA GLU A 74 8.13 3.15 -4.10
C GLU A 74 7.51 2.89 -5.47
N GLY A 75 6.67 3.80 -5.94
CA GLY A 75 5.95 3.59 -7.20
C GLY A 75 5.02 4.72 -7.56
N THR A 76 4.21 4.47 -8.58
CA THR A 76 3.21 5.39 -9.09
C THR A 76 1.88 4.68 -9.26
N VAL A 77 0.82 5.31 -8.75
CA VAL A 77 -0.56 4.95 -9.02
C VAL A 77 -1.12 5.95 -10.02
N VAL A 78 -1.59 5.44 -11.16
CA VAL A 78 -2.19 6.24 -12.24
C VAL A 78 -3.67 5.86 -12.36
N THR A 79 -4.53 6.87 -12.46
CA THR A 79 -5.90 6.67 -12.95
C THR A 79 -6.09 7.33 -14.31
N SER A 80 -6.87 6.69 -15.17
CA SER A 80 -7.17 7.17 -16.52
C SER A 80 -8.66 7.02 -16.83
N GLY A 81 -9.14 7.71 -17.88
CA GLY A 81 -10.56 7.81 -18.20
C GLY A 81 -11.16 9.10 -17.65
N ALA A 82 -12.33 9.01 -17.01
CA ALA A 82 -13.05 10.16 -16.45
C ALA A 82 -12.28 10.84 -15.31
N LEU A 83 -11.52 10.07 -14.53
CA LEU A 83 -10.64 10.60 -13.48
C LEU A 83 -9.18 10.34 -13.83
N LYS A 84 -8.49 11.39 -14.28
CA LYS A 84 -7.04 11.36 -14.53
C LYS A 84 -6.28 11.79 -13.29
N SER A 85 -5.37 10.95 -12.82
CA SER A 85 -4.38 11.33 -11.79
C SER A 85 -3.13 10.49 -11.85
N LYS A 86 -2.03 11.07 -11.38
CA LYS A 86 -0.76 10.41 -11.15
C LYS A 86 -0.31 10.71 -9.72
N GLN A 87 -0.15 9.67 -8.91
CA GLN A 87 0.24 9.78 -7.51
C GLN A 87 1.47 8.94 -7.23
N SER A 88 2.52 9.55 -6.69
CA SER A 88 3.69 8.81 -6.21
C SER A 88 3.37 8.17 -4.86
N ILE A 89 3.66 6.88 -4.73
CA ILE A 89 3.58 6.15 -3.47
C ILE A 89 4.99 5.90 -2.94
N ARG A 90 5.17 6.12 -1.64
CA ARG A 90 6.41 5.79 -0.93
C ARG A 90 6.07 5.27 0.46
N SER A 91 6.62 4.11 0.80
CA SER A 91 6.47 3.48 2.11
C SER A 91 7.83 3.01 2.61
N LEU A 92 8.06 3.15 3.90
CA LEU A 92 9.24 2.62 4.57
C LEU A 92 8.84 2.14 5.98
N GLU A 93 9.06 0.85 6.20
CA GLU A 93 8.79 0.20 7.48
C GLU A 93 10.03 -0.55 7.94
N LYS A 94 10.37 -0.37 9.22
CA LYS A 94 11.41 -1.13 9.89
C LYS A 94 10.79 -1.89 11.04
N GLN A 95 11.05 -3.18 11.11
CA GLN A 95 10.57 -4.02 12.18
C GLN A 95 11.74 -4.71 12.86
N ASN A 96 11.70 -4.71 14.19
CA ASN A 96 12.51 -5.58 15.03
C ASN A 96 11.57 -6.44 15.91
N ASN A 97 12.11 -7.42 16.63
CA ASN A 97 11.34 -8.33 17.51
C ASN A 97 10.33 -7.67 18.45
N LYS A 98 10.55 -6.41 18.86
CA LYS A 98 9.68 -5.71 19.83
C LYS A 98 8.98 -4.48 19.27
N THR A 99 9.40 -3.98 18.12
CA THR A 99 9.02 -2.64 17.66
C THR A 99 8.84 -2.59 16.16
N LEU A 100 7.76 -1.92 15.72
CA LEU A 100 7.50 -1.55 14.35
C LEU A 100 7.61 -0.03 14.21
N TYR A 101 8.43 0.41 13.28
CA TYR A 101 8.61 1.79 12.88
C TYR A 101 8.01 1.99 11.50
N THR A 102 7.11 2.96 11.36
CA THR A 102 6.53 3.36 10.08
C THR A 102 6.86 4.82 9.81
N VAL A 103 7.42 5.11 8.63
CA VAL A 103 7.76 6.48 8.23
C VAL A 103 6.56 7.18 7.60
N ASP A 104 6.19 8.34 8.12
CA ASP A 104 5.28 9.29 7.49
C ASP A 104 6.07 10.37 6.75
N PHE A 105 6.25 10.18 5.44
CA PHE A 105 6.96 11.13 4.58
C PHE A 105 6.23 12.47 4.43
N LYS A 106 4.90 12.50 4.61
CA LYS A 106 4.11 13.72 4.44
C LYS A 106 4.29 14.65 5.65
N ASN A 107 4.26 14.07 6.84
CA ASN A 107 4.43 14.83 8.09
C ASN A 107 5.89 14.84 8.59
N GLN A 108 6.80 14.16 7.88
CA GLN A 108 8.21 13.99 8.27
C GLN A 108 8.34 13.46 9.71
N LYS A 109 7.66 12.34 9.99
CA LYS A 109 7.62 11.72 11.33
C LYS A 109 7.85 10.22 11.24
N ILE A 110 8.34 9.62 12.32
CA ILE A 110 8.40 8.17 12.50
C ILE A 110 7.39 7.79 13.57
N HIS A 111 6.50 6.86 13.26
CA HIS A 111 5.59 6.30 14.23
C HIS A 111 6.15 5.00 14.78
N GLU A 112 6.40 4.97 16.09
CA GLU A 112 6.86 3.78 16.81
C GLU A 112 5.69 3.07 17.49
N ARG A 113 5.61 1.75 17.32
CA ARG A 113 4.60 0.90 17.97
C ARG A 113 5.23 -0.39 18.50
N LYS A 114 4.72 -0.89 19.63
CA LYS A 114 5.05 -2.24 20.08
C LYS A 114 4.61 -3.25 19.02
N ASN A 115 5.55 -4.05 18.56
CA ASN A 115 5.31 -5.17 17.67
C ASN A 115 4.80 -6.34 18.52
N SER A 116 3.48 -6.45 18.69
CA SER A 116 2.88 -7.57 19.42
C SER A 116 2.86 -8.89 18.62
N ILE A 117 3.61 -8.97 17.51
CA ILE A 117 3.40 -9.95 16.42
C ILE A 117 4.75 -10.48 15.90
N ALA A 118 5.77 -10.60 16.74
CA ALA A 118 7.01 -11.28 16.31
C ALA A 118 6.74 -12.76 15.91
N ASN A 119 5.74 -13.41 16.52
CA ASN A 119 5.41 -14.83 16.26
C ASN A 119 4.28 -15.04 15.24
N ALA A 120 3.65 -13.99 14.68
CA ALA A 120 2.50 -14.17 13.79
C ALA A 120 2.76 -13.87 12.31
N LEU A 121 4.00 -13.58 11.89
CA LEU A 121 4.32 -13.35 10.48
C LEU A 121 4.19 -14.64 9.64
N ARG A 122 4.66 -15.80 10.13
CA ARG A 122 4.54 -17.08 9.41
C ARG A 122 3.09 -17.54 9.25
N GLU A 123 2.31 -17.46 10.33
CA GLU A 123 0.92 -17.95 10.35
C GLU A 123 -0.08 -16.96 9.74
N HIS A 124 0.31 -15.68 9.57
CA HIS A 124 -0.53 -14.68 8.90
C HIS A 124 -0.32 -14.67 7.37
N ASP A 125 0.85 -15.06 6.87
CA ASP A 125 1.15 -14.96 5.45
C ASP A 125 0.55 -16.08 4.59
N THR A 126 0.31 -17.27 5.13
CA THR A 126 -0.34 -18.38 4.41
C THR A 126 -1.75 -18.69 4.91
N ARG A 127 -2.27 -17.90 5.86
CA ARG A 127 -3.61 -18.08 6.41
C ARG A 127 -4.65 -18.08 5.30
N GLY A 128 -5.50 -19.10 5.28
CA GLY A 128 -6.57 -19.27 4.28
C GLY A 128 -6.10 -19.62 2.87
N LEU A 129 -4.79 -19.80 2.67
CA LEU A 129 -4.22 -20.33 1.44
C LEU A 129 -3.96 -21.83 1.59
N LYS A 130 -4.06 -22.56 0.49
CA LYS A 130 -3.70 -23.97 0.41
C LYS A 130 -2.37 -24.10 -0.30
N ASN A 131 -1.51 -24.97 0.20
CA ASN A 131 -0.32 -25.38 -0.55
C ASN A 131 -0.78 -26.16 -1.79
N ILE A 132 -0.35 -25.70 -2.97
CA ILE A 132 -0.69 -26.31 -4.26
C ILE A 132 0.50 -26.92 -5.00
N GLY A 133 1.70 -26.88 -4.40
CA GLY A 133 2.92 -27.48 -4.95
C GLY A 133 4.13 -26.56 -4.89
N GLU A 134 5.01 -26.70 -5.88
CA GLU A 134 6.24 -25.95 -6.02
C GLU A 134 6.28 -25.19 -7.36
N ASP A 135 7.02 -24.10 -7.39
CA ASP A 135 7.30 -23.28 -8.56
C ASP A 135 8.72 -22.72 -8.42
N GLU A 136 9.22 -22.03 -9.43
CA GLU A 136 10.59 -21.53 -9.46
C GLU A 136 10.64 -20.05 -9.83
N VAL A 137 11.35 -19.27 -9.02
CA VAL A 137 11.57 -17.84 -9.26
C VAL A 137 13.05 -17.56 -9.15
N LEU A 138 13.67 -17.05 -10.22
CA LEU A 138 15.11 -16.76 -10.29
C LEU A 138 16.00 -17.99 -9.96
N GLY A 139 15.59 -19.21 -10.36
CA GLY A 139 16.32 -20.43 -10.03
C GLY A 139 16.10 -20.96 -8.61
N LEU A 140 15.27 -20.28 -7.80
CA LEU A 140 14.95 -20.68 -6.44
C LEU A 140 13.59 -21.38 -6.40
N LYS A 141 13.60 -22.67 -6.03
CA LYS A 141 12.37 -23.44 -5.81
C LYS A 141 11.60 -22.95 -4.60
N CYS A 142 10.36 -22.52 -4.79
CA CYS A 142 9.51 -21.99 -3.74
C CYS A 142 8.19 -22.77 -3.65
N THR A 143 7.66 -22.88 -2.43
CA THR A 143 6.36 -23.50 -2.19
C THR A 143 5.26 -22.53 -2.56
N VAL A 144 4.31 -22.99 -3.37
CA VAL A 144 3.18 -22.19 -3.84
C VAL A 144 1.98 -22.36 -2.93
N TRP A 145 1.45 -21.24 -2.47
CA TRP A 145 0.25 -21.15 -1.66
C TRP A 145 -0.80 -20.35 -2.43
N GLU A 146 -2.00 -20.90 -2.59
CA GLU A 146 -3.07 -20.27 -3.34
C GLU A 146 -4.42 -20.33 -2.61
N GLY A 147 -5.19 -19.25 -2.71
CA GLY A 147 -6.54 -19.15 -2.19
C GLY A 147 -7.18 -17.81 -2.54
N GLN A 148 -8.47 -17.83 -2.89
CA GLN A 148 -9.31 -16.64 -3.10
C GLN A 148 -8.64 -15.49 -3.89
N GLY A 149 -8.09 -15.80 -5.07
CA GLY A 149 -7.47 -14.80 -5.93
C GLY A 149 -6.13 -14.27 -5.40
N VAL A 150 -5.52 -14.94 -4.41
CA VAL A 150 -4.16 -14.66 -3.94
C VAL A 150 -3.30 -15.89 -4.17
N ARG A 151 -2.13 -15.70 -4.77
CA ARG A 151 -1.09 -16.72 -4.94
C ARG A 151 0.23 -16.18 -4.41
N LYS A 152 0.95 -16.98 -3.62
CA LYS A 152 2.26 -16.65 -3.06
C LYS A 152 3.25 -17.77 -3.36
N CYS A 153 4.47 -17.42 -3.75
CA CYS A 153 5.58 -18.37 -3.84
C CYS A 153 6.61 -18.04 -2.77
N LEU A 154 6.79 -18.95 -1.81
CA LEU A 154 7.62 -18.77 -0.62
C LEU A 154 8.88 -19.65 -0.67
N TYR A 155 10.06 -19.05 -0.74
CA TYR A 155 11.35 -19.75 -0.61
C TYR A 155 11.82 -19.67 0.83
N LYS A 156 11.83 -20.79 1.58
CA LYS A 156 12.28 -20.78 2.99
C LYS A 156 11.57 -19.71 3.85
N GLY A 157 10.27 -19.50 3.58
CA GLY A 157 9.46 -18.45 4.19
C GLY A 157 9.57 -17.06 3.55
N LEU A 158 10.56 -16.81 2.68
CA LEU A 158 10.71 -15.54 1.96
C LEU A 158 9.75 -15.46 0.77
N PRO A 159 8.91 -14.41 0.68
CA PRO A 159 8.04 -14.24 -0.48
C PRO A 159 8.87 -13.83 -1.69
N LEU A 160 8.99 -14.72 -2.68
CA LEU A 160 9.62 -14.41 -3.98
C LEU A 160 8.59 -13.89 -4.98
N LYS A 161 7.34 -14.31 -4.85
CA LYS A 161 6.23 -13.89 -5.71
C LYS A 161 4.97 -13.72 -4.90
N ILE A 162 4.25 -12.62 -5.10
CA ILE A 162 2.91 -12.39 -4.57
C ILE A 162 2.04 -11.89 -5.71
N GLU A 163 0.95 -12.59 -5.97
CA GLU A 163 -0.04 -12.26 -6.99
C GLU A 163 -1.40 -12.16 -6.31
N SER A 164 -2.15 -11.12 -6.67
CA SER A 164 -3.51 -10.93 -6.21
C SER A 164 -4.35 -10.45 -7.38
N ASP A 165 -5.46 -11.13 -7.65
CA ASP A 165 -6.53 -10.68 -8.53
C ASP A 165 -7.84 -10.80 -7.77
N VAL A 166 -8.37 -9.65 -7.34
CA VAL A 166 -9.61 -9.58 -6.57
C VAL A 166 -10.51 -8.57 -7.23
N LEU A 167 -11.67 -9.04 -7.68
CA LEU A 167 -12.74 -8.21 -8.26
C LEU A 167 -12.31 -7.37 -9.47
N GLY A 168 -11.37 -7.88 -10.26
CA GLY A 168 -10.85 -7.21 -11.46
C GLY A 168 -9.79 -6.15 -11.16
N ILE A 169 -9.24 -6.15 -9.95
CA ILE A 169 -8.04 -5.39 -9.58
C ILE A 169 -6.91 -6.39 -9.34
N SER A 170 -5.84 -6.25 -10.12
CA SER A 170 -4.64 -7.07 -10.05
C SER A 170 -3.49 -6.36 -9.33
N TYR A 171 -2.65 -7.15 -8.68
CA TYR A 171 -1.41 -6.75 -8.03
C TYR A 171 -0.40 -7.89 -8.10
N HIS A 172 0.77 -7.62 -8.63
CA HIS A 172 1.87 -8.55 -8.78
C HIS A 172 3.12 -7.92 -8.18
N LYS A 173 3.75 -8.63 -7.26
CA LYS A 173 5.05 -8.29 -6.67
C LYS A 173 5.98 -9.47 -6.90
N VAL A 174 6.93 -9.32 -7.80
CA VAL A 174 7.79 -10.42 -8.27
C VAL A 174 9.24 -10.07 -8.00
N ALA A 175 9.98 -10.97 -7.36
CA ALA A 175 11.40 -10.80 -7.11
C ALA A 175 12.16 -10.74 -8.45
N THR A 176 12.94 -9.70 -8.65
CA THR A 176 13.81 -9.51 -9.81
C THR A 176 15.28 -9.72 -9.44
N ARG A 177 15.62 -9.61 -8.15
CA ARG A 177 16.96 -9.89 -7.64
C ARG A 177 16.90 -10.36 -6.20
N VAL A 178 17.71 -11.37 -5.88
CA VAL A 178 17.86 -11.91 -4.52
C VAL A 178 19.35 -11.99 -4.21
N LEU A 179 19.75 -11.49 -3.06
CA LEU A 179 21.14 -11.49 -2.58
C LEU A 179 21.16 -12.03 -1.16
N PHE A 180 21.71 -13.22 -0.97
CA PHE A 180 21.93 -13.82 0.34
C PHE A 180 23.38 -13.61 0.78
N ASP A 181 23.59 -13.57 2.10
CA ASP A 181 24.91 -13.60 2.74
C ASP A 181 25.90 -12.49 2.36
N VAL A 182 25.45 -11.44 1.67
CA VAL A 182 26.27 -10.27 1.37
C VAL A 182 26.55 -9.52 2.69
N ASN A 183 27.79 -9.08 2.89
CA ASN A 183 28.15 -8.10 3.92
C ASN A 183 27.50 -6.76 3.57
N SER A 184 26.20 -6.64 3.78
CA SER A 184 25.53 -5.34 3.76
C SER A 184 26.07 -4.51 4.91
N SER A 185 26.55 -3.32 4.59
CA SER A 185 27.07 -2.39 5.60
C SER A 185 25.95 -2.05 6.60
N SER A 186 26.27 -1.86 7.88
CA SER A 186 25.29 -1.49 8.92
C SER A 186 24.52 -0.19 8.59
N SER A 187 25.05 0.63 7.69
CA SER A 187 24.45 1.85 7.13
C SER A 187 23.24 1.62 6.22
N GLU A 188 22.95 0.38 5.80
CA GLU A 188 21.89 0.09 4.82
C GLU A 188 20.51 -0.19 5.45
N CYS A 189 20.39 -0.26 6.78
CA CYS A 189 19.13 -0.48 7.50
C CYS A 189 18.70 0.72 8.36
N VAL A 190 18.90 1.94 7.84
CA VAL A 190 18.70 3.21 8.54
C VAL A 190 17.36 3.84 8.15
N LEU A 191 16.62 4.31 9.15
CA LEU A 191 15.43 5.14 8.96
C LEU A 191 15.87 6.58 8.66
N PRO A 192 15.09 7.38 7.91
CA PRO A 192 15.38 8.80 7.74
C PRO A 192 15.45 9.52 9.09
N ASP A 193 16.20 10.61 9.14
CA ASP A 193 16.31 11.44 10.35
C ASP A 193 15.05 12.30 10.53
N PHE A 194 14.02 11.70 11.09
CA PHE A 194 12.73 12.33 11.41
C PHE A 194 12.42 12.15 12.91
N PRO A 195 11.69 13.10 13.53
CA PRO A 195 11.22 12.96 14.90
C PRO A 195 10.36 11.70 15.06
N THR A 196 10.66 10.93 16.11
CA THR A 196 9.93 9.70 16.45
C THR A 196 8.83 9.98 17.47
N GLU A 197 7.59 9.62 17.13
CA GLU A 197 6.45 9.65 18.03
C GLU A 197 6.14 8.26 18.55
N ASN A 198 6.29 8.10 19.87
CA ASN A 198 5.93 6.89 20.57
C ASN A 198 4.42 6.84 20.81
N PHE A 199 3.73 5.88 20.18
CA PHE A 199 2.40 5.50 20.61
C PHE A 199 2.51 4.57 21.83
N ALA A 200 2.86 5.15 22.98
CA ALA A 200 2.74 4.47 24.26
C ALA A 200 1.25 4.31 24.58
N LEU A 201 0.71 3.12 24.34
CA LEU A 201 -0.64 2.75 24.76
C LEU A 201 -0.73 2.83 26.29
N PHE A 202 -1.41 3.87 26.79
CA PHE A 202 -2.14 3.73 28.05
C PHE A 202 -3.12 2.57 27.89
N ASN A 203 -3.16 1.72 28.90
CA ASN A 203 -3.85 0.44 28.95
C ASN A 203 -5.37 0.64 29.03
N THR A 204 -5.98 1.20 27.98
CA THR A 204 -7.43 1.35 27.86
C THR A 204 -7.91 0.61 26.64
N THR A 205 -8.95 -0.19 26.82
CA THR A 205 -9.72 -0.94 25.83
C THR A 205 -10.47 -0.04 24.83
N LEU A 206 -9.85 1.06 24.41
CA LEU A 206 -10.33 1.93 23.36
C LEU A 206 -9.65 1.52 22.06
N LYS A 207 -10.41 0.89 21.16
CA LYS A 207 -10.05 0.78 19.75
C LYS A 207 -9.96 2.20 19.18
N THR A 208 -8.80 2.83 19.31
CA THR A 208 -8.51 4.09 18.64
C THR A 208 -8.54 3.83 17.14
N LYS A 209 -9.67 4.17 16.51
CA LYS A 209 -9.79 4.34 15.05
C LYS A 209 -8.89 5.52 14.68
N ASN A 210 -7.60 5.27 14.49
CA ASN A 210 -6.73 6.24 13.83
C ASN A 210 -7.07 6.22 12.33
N GLU A 211 -8.01 7.08 11.96
CA GLU A 211 -8.47 7.31 10.57
C GLU A 211 -7.38 7.95 9.69
N THR A 212 -6.23 8.33 10.26
CA THR A 212 -5.13 9.05 9.60
C THR A 212 -3.91 8.19 9.25
N LYS A 213 -4.02 6.84 9.20
CA LYS A 213 -2.95 6.04 8.56
C LYS A 213 -2.98 6.29 7.06
N ALA A 214 -1.96 6.93 6.50
CA ALA A 214 -1.73 6.93 5.05
C ALA A 214 -1.33 5.51 4.61
N LYS A 215 -2.27 4.56 4.62
CA LYS A 215 -2.02 3.17 4.20
C LYS A 215 -1.54 3.16 2.75
N CYS A 216 -0.37 2.58 2.48
CA CYS A 216 0.10 2.41 1.10
C CYS A 216 -0.96 1.67 0.28
N PHE A 217 -1.02 1.88 -1.04
CA PHE A 217 -1.98 1.18 -1.90
C PHE A 217 -1.91 -0.36 -1.70
N THR A 218 -0.71 -0.90 -1.49
CA THR A 218 -0.46 -2.30 -1.13
C THR A 218 -1.11 -2.72 0.20
N GLU A 219 -1.06 -1.88 1.24
CA GLU A 219 -1.72 -2.17 2.52
C GLU A 219 -3.24 -2.10 2.39
N VAL A 220 -3.76 -1.17 1.59
CA VAL A 220 -5.18 -1.10 1.28
C VAL A 220 -5.61 -2.38 0.55
N LEU A 221 -4.86 -2.82 -0.45
CA LEU A 221 -5.15 -4.07 -1.16
C LEU A 221 -5.06 -5.29 -0.24
N LYS A 222 -4.01 -5.42 0.58
CA LYS A 222 -3.86 -6.53 1.55
C LYS A 222 -5.00 -6.56 2.57
N ASP A 223 -5.32 -5.43 3.18
CA ASP A 223 -6.42 -5.32 4.14
C ASP A 223 -7.77 -5.66 3.51
N VAL A 224 -7.96 -5.25 2.26
CA VAL A 224 -9.21 -5.47 1.54
C VAL A 224 -9.32 -6.93 1.10
N ALA A 225 -8.25 -7.53 0.55
CA ALA A 225 -8.19 -8.95 0.19
C ALA A 225 -8.53 -9.83 1.39
N TYR A 226 -7.91 -9.58 2.54
CA TYR A 226 -8.20 -10.29 3.79
C TYR A 226 -9.65 -10.08 4.27
N THR A 227 -10.22 -8.89 4.07
CA THR A 227 -11.62 -8.62 4.44
C THR A 227 -12.60 -9.40 3.55
N VAL A 228 -12.31 -9.51 2.25
CA VAL A 228 -13.09 -10.32 1.30
C VAL A 228 -13.01 -11.79 1.70
N GLU A 229 -11.80 -12.27 2.00
CA GLU A 229 -11.53 -13.65 2.42
C GLU A 229 -12.39 -14.07 3.62
N LYS A 230 -12.40 -13.26 4.68
CA LYS A 230 -13.17 -13.53 5.90
C LYS A 230 -14.69 -13.57 5.66
N LYS A 231 -15.20 -12.82 4.70
CA LYS A 231 -16.64 -12.80 4.38
C LYS A 231 -17.06 -13.99 3.52
N VAL A 232 -16.23 -14.38 2.56
CA VAL A 232 -16.45 -15.57 1.73
C VAL A 232 -16.46 -16.83 2.60
N ILE A 233 -15.52 -16.95 3.54
CA ILE A 233 -15.45 -18.09 4.48
C ILE A 233 -16.70 -18.17 5.37
N LYS A 234 -17.23 -17.03 5.82
CA LYS A 234 -18.42 -16.99 6.70
C LYS A 234 -19.72 -17.35 6.00
N ASN A 235 -19.83 -17.09 4.69
CA ASN A 235 -21.09 -17.24 3.97
C ASN A 235 -21.28 -18.62 3.34
N GLY A 236 -20.30 -19.54 3.46
CA GLY A 236 -20.45 -20.96 3.12
C GLY A 236 -20.76 -21.30 1.65
N ASN A 237 -20.99 -20.29 0.80
CA ASN A 237 -21.41 -20.46 -0.59
C ASN A 237 -20.41 -19.83 -1.54
N HIS A 238 -20.01 -20.62 -2.55
CA HIS A 238 -19.16 -20.26 -3.68
C HIS A 238 -19.90 -19.40 -4.74
N LEU A 239 -21.00 -18.76 -4.37
CA LEU A 239 -21.88 -18.02 -5.26
C LEU A 239 -21.61 -16.52 -5.14
N GLY A 240 -20.85 -16.01 -6.11
CA GLY A 240 -20.81 -14.63 -6.61
C GLY A 240 -20.82 -13.50 -5.57
N ILE A 241 -19.71 -12.75 -5.49
CA ILE A 241 -19.69 -11.47 -4.79
C ILE A 241 -20.78 -10.57 -5.38
N SER A 242 -21.66 -10.03 -4.53
CA SER A 242 -22.75 -9.16 -5.00
C SER A 242 -22.20 -7.86 -5.59
N GLN A 243 -22.94 -7.25 -6.52
CA GLN A 243 -22.55 -5.95 -7.10
C GLN A 243 -22.35 -4.87 -6.02
N LYS A 244 -23.15 -4.92 -4.94
CA LYS A 244 -23.02 -4.02 -3.80
C LYS A 244 -21.69 -4.19 -3.06
N GLU A 245 -21.22 -5.42 -2.90
CA GLU A 245 -19.94 -5.73 -2.28
C GLU A 245 -18.77 -5.34 -3.17
N LYS A 246 -18.90 -5.54 -4.49
CA LYS A 246 -17.93 -5.03 -5.48
C LYS A 246 -17.80 -3.52 -5.40
N THR A 247 -18.93 -2.78 -5.35
CA THR A 247 -18.91 -1.32 -5.19
C THR A 247 -18.26 -0.90 -3.87
N LEU A 248 -18.56 -1.58 -2.76
CA LEU A 248 -17.93 -1.30 -1.46
C LEU A 248 -16.40 -1.50 -1.51
N PHE A 249 -15.96 -2.57 -2.18
CA PHE A 249 -14.55 -2.88 -2.39
C PHE A 249 -13.84 -1.78 -3.20
N LEU A 250 -14.39 -1.44 -4.36
CA LEU A 250 -13.82 -0.43 -5.25
C LEU A 250 -13.79 0.95 -4.58
N ASN A 251 -14.84 1.30 -3.81
CA ASN A 251 -14.87 2.53 -3.03
C ASN A 251 -13.79 2.58 -1.94
N LYS A 252 -13.44 1.45 -1.32
CA LYS A 252 -12.38 1.39 -0.31
C LYS A 252 -11.00 1.58 -0.94
N ILE A 253 -10.77 0.99 -2.11
CA ILE A 253 -9.52 1.17 -2.89
C ILE A 253 -9.42 2.62 -3.39
N GLY A 254 -10.49 3.13 -3.99
CA GLY A 254 -10.54 4.45 -4.59
C GLY A 254 -10.71 5.60 -3.58
N LYS A 255 -10.81 5.34 -2.27
CA LYS A 255 -11.07 6.38 -1.26
C LYS A 255 -10.04 7.52 -1.31
N LYS A 256 -8.75 7.19 -1.36
CA LYS A 256 -7.67 8.19 -1.42
C LYS A 256 -7.70 8.99 -2.73
N ILE A 257 -7.97 8.31 -3.85
CA ILE A 257 -8.13 8.94 -5.16
C ILE A 257 -9.32 9.90 -5.12
N TYR A 258 -10.44 9.47 -4.56
CA TYR A 258 -11.64 10.28 -4.38
C TYR A 258 -11.35 11.52 -3.53
N GLU A 259 -10.76 11.38 -2.35
CA GLU A 259 -10.43 12.51 -1.47
C GLU A 259 -9.48 13.50 -2.15
N TYR A 260 -8.47 12.98 -2.85
CA TYR A 260 -7.54 13.79 -3.62
C TYR A 260 -8.26 14.57 -4.73
N GLN A 261 -9.01 13.90 -5.59
CA GLN A 261 -9.75 14.50 -6.70
C GLN A 261 -10.79 15.53 -6.22
N LYS A 262 -11.51 15.21 -5.13
CA LYS A 262 -12.48 16.11 -4.51
C LYS A 262 -11.85 17.44 -4.08
N SER A 263 -10.59 17.39 -3.65
CA SER A 263 -9.82 18.59 -3.27
C SER A 263 -9.16 19.30 -4.47
N LEU A 264 -8.78 18.55 -5.51
CA LEU A 264 -8.04 19.05 -6.67
C LEU A 264 -8.96 19.75 -7.68
N LEU A 265 -10.08 19.12 -8.06
CA LEU A 265 -10.94 19.61 -9.14
C LEU A 265 -11.44 21.05 -8.95
N PRO A 266 -11.86 21.49 -7.74
CA PRO A 266 -12.22 22.89 -7.53
C PRO A 266 -11.05 23.86 -7.68
N LYS A 267 -9.84 23.45 -7.24
CA LYS A 267 -8.62 24.26 -7.38
C LYS A 267 -8.21 24.38 -8.84
N LEU A 268 -8.33 23.27 -9.58
CA LEU A 268 -8.08 23.23 -11.01
C LEU A 268 -9.01 24.20 -11.75
N LEU A 269 -10.32 24.15 -11.48
CA LEU A 269 -11.28 25.08 -12.07
C LEU A 269 -10.93 26.55 -11.78
N ALA A 270 -10.61 26.88 -10.52
CA ALA A 270 -10.22 28.23 -10.15
C ALA A 270 -8.93 28.68 -10.88
N SER A 271 -7.95 27.79 -10.97
CA SER A 271 -6.71 28.04 -11.70
C SER A 271 -6.94 28.27 -13.19
N MET A 272 -7.82 27.49 -13.82
CA MET A 272 -8.16 27.64 -15.23
C MET A 272 -8.82 28.99 -15.51
N LYS A 273 -9.77 29.42 -14.67
CA LYS A 273 -10.41 30.74 -14.79
C LYS A 273 -9.39 31.87 -14.71
N LYS A 274 -8.51 31.83 -13.71
CA LYS A 274 -7.42 32.80 -13.56
C LYS A 274 -6.46 32.79 -14.76
N THR A 275 -6.15 31.60 -15.28
CA THR A 275 -5.28 31.42 -16.44
C THR A 275 -5.90 32.04 -17.69
N ARG A 276 -7.18 31.80 -17.96
CA ARG A 276 -7.93 32.41 -19.06
C ARG A 276 -7.89 33.93 -18.97
N GLU A 277 -8.22 34.49 -17.82
CA GLU A 277 -8.22 35.95 -17.58
C GLU A 277 -6.83 36.55 -17.83
N CYS A 278 -5.78 35.90 -17.35
CA CYS A 278 -4.39 36.30 -17.55
C CYS A 278 -4.02 36.32 -19.05
N LEU A 279 -4.31 35.23 -19.78
CA LEU A 279 -3.95 35.08 -21.19
C LEU A 279 -4.66 36.09 -22.12
N GLN A 280 -5.82 36.61 -21.74
CA GLN A 280 -6.53 37.61 -22.56
C GLN A 280 -5.70 38.89 -22.76
N GLY A 281 -5.02 39.36 -21.71
CA GLY A 281 -4.27 40.62 -21.71
C GLY A 281 -2.82 40.52 -22.17
N VAL A 282 -2.33 39.32 -22.49
CA VAL A 282 -0.92 39.10 -22.79
C VAL A 282 -0.61 39.25 -24.29
N GLU A 283 0.48 39.95 -24.57
CA GLU A 283 0.98 40.21 -25.94
C GLU A 283 2.21 39.36 -26.31
N ASN A 284 2.95 38.84 -25.32
CA ASN A 284 4.20 38.10 -25.57
C ASN A 284 4.18 36.68 -24.96
N MET A 285 5.02 35.80 -25.52
CA MET A 285 5.10 34.40 -25.15
C MET A 285 5.59 34.17 -23.71
N SER A 286 6.48 35.02 -23.21
CA SER A 286 7.06 34.87 -21.85
C SER A 286 5.97 35.02 -20.79
N ASP A 287 5.19 36.09 -20.89
CA ASP A 287 4.09 36.36 -19.96
C ASP A 287 2.97 35.31 -20.12
N ALA A 288 2.77 34.77 -21.33
CA ALA A 288 1.78 33.73 -21.58
C ALA A 288 2.17 32.42 -20.87
N ASN A 289 3.44 32.05 -20.92
CA ASN A 289 3.96 30.91 -20.16
C ASN A 289 3.86 31.15 -18.64
N GLN A 290 4.09 32.38 -18.17
CA GLN A 290 3.90 32.74 -16.76
C GLN A 290 2.43 32.57 -16.32
N CYS A 291 1.46 32.94 -17.17
CA CYS A 291 0.03 32.70 -16.91
C CYS A 291 -0.30 31.21 -16.74
N LEU A 292 0.42 30.32 -17.45
CA LEU A 292 0.19 28.88 -17.40
C LEU A 292 0.83 28.18 -16.18
N GLU A 293 1.77 28.80 -15.48
CA GLU A 293 2.54 28.12 -14.42
C GLU A 293 1.66 27.46 -13.35
N ALA A 294 0.67 28.19 -12.84
CA ALA A 294 -0.22 27.68 -11.79
C ALA A 294 -1.13 26.54 -12.30
N TYR A 295 -1.59 26.64 -13.55
CA TYR A 295 -2.37 25.61 -14.21
C TYR A 295 -1.52 24.35 -14.47
N ASN A 296 -0.32 24.53 -15.00
CA ASN A 296 0.64 23.46 -15.26
C ASN A 296 1.05 22.75 -13.96
N ALA A 297 1.32 23.49 -12.88
CA ALA A 297 1.65 22.91 -11.58
C ALA A 297 0.55 21.98 -11.04
N LEU A 298 -0.72 22.28 -11.29
CA LEU A 298 -1.83 21.40 -10.93
C LEU A 298 -1.98 20.21 -11.90
N ASN A 299 -1.69 20.44 -13.18
CA ASN A 299 -1.81 19.45 -14.24
C ASN A 299 -0.67 18.41 -14.29
N VAL A 300 0.50 18.68 -13.71
CA VAL A 300 1.56 17.67 -13.52
C VAL A 300 0.98 16.42 -12.84
N ASN A 301 0.06 16.61 -11.89
CA ASN A 301 -0.60 15.51 -11.17
C ASN A 301 -1.72 14.82 -11.97
N VAL A 302 -2.05 15.33 -13.15
CA VAL A 302 -3.07 14.82 -14.09
C VAL A 302 -2.42 14.28 -15.37
N GLY A 303 -1.10 14.48 -15.53
CA GLY A 303 -0.32 14.01 -16.68
C GLY A 303 -0.51 14.85 -17.94
N ILE A 304 -0.85 16.14 -17.78
CA ILE A 304 -1.00 17.10 -18.88
C ILE A 304 0.07 18.17 -18.67
N GLU A 305 0.90 18.43 -19.67
CA GLU A 305 1.88 19.52 -19.65
C GLU A 305 1.65 20.33 -20.92
N GLU A 306 1.31 21.61 -20.76
CA GLU A 306 1.10 22.52 -21.88
C GLU A 306 2.20 23.57 -21.84
N SER A 307 3.11 23.54 -22.83
CA SER A 307 4.04 24.63 -23.11
C SER A 307 3.57 25.40 -24.33
N ILE A 308 3.79 26.72 -24.31
CA ILE A 308 3.56 27.58 -25.46
C ILE A 308 4.91 27.82 -26.12
N ASP A 309 5.12 27.20 -27.28
CA ASP A 309 6.36 27.35 -28.05
C ASP A 309 6.28 28.49 -29.09
N VAL A 310 5.06 28.90 -29.45
CA VAL A 310 4.78 30.01 -30.37
C VAL A 310 3.57 30.79 -29.80
N TRP A 311 3.56 32.11 -29.94
CA TRP A 311 2.49 32.98 -29.44
C TRP A 311 2.07 33.99 -30.51
N ASP A 312 1.16 33.56 -31.39
CA ASP A 312 0.49 34.42 -32.37
C ASP A 312 -1.02 34.53 -32.06
N GLU A 313 -1.71 35.50 -32.69
CA GLU A 313 -3.16 35.73 -32.46
C GLU A 313 -4.02 34.48 -32.71
N LYS A 314 -3.65 33.65 -33.68
CA LYS A 314 -4.39 32.43 -34.01
C LYS A 314 -4.22 31.38 -32.91
N GLN A 315 -3.01 31.20 -32.42
CA GLN A 315 -2.70 30.26 -31.34
C GLN A 315 -3.26 30.72 -30.01
N LYS A 316 -3.17 32.03 -29.71
CA LYS A 316 -3.83 32.67 -28.57
C LYS A 316 -5.33 32.38 -28.57
N GLY A 317 -6.01 32.64 -29.68
CA GLY A 317 -7.43 32.34 -29.84
C GLY A 317 -7.74 30.85 -29.60
N THR A 318 -6.98 29.96 -30.24
CA THR A 318 -7.15 28.50 -30.11
C THR A 318 -6.97 28.03 -28.66
N LEU A 319 -5.97 28.55 -27.94
CA LEU A 319 -5.72 28.20 -26.55
C LEU A 319 -6.82 28.74 -25.62
N LEU A 320 -7.26 29.98 -25.81
CA LEU A 320 -8.34 30.58 -25.03
C LEU A 320 -9.65 29.81 -25.19
N ASP A 321 -9.99 29.39 -26.41
CA ASP A 321 -11.18 28.58 -26.70
C ASP A 321 -11.07 27.19 -26.05
N LYS A 322 -9.89 26.57 -26.12
CA LYS A 322 -9.62 25.28 -25.47
C LYS A 322 -9.79 25.38 -23.95
N ILE A 323 -9.20 26.38 -23.31
CA ILE A 323 -9.33 26.60 -21.86
C ILE A 323 -10.79 26.88 -21.50
N GLU A 324 -11.51 27.68 -22.29
CA GLU A 324 -12.92 27.97 -22.04
C GLU A 324 -13.80 26.74 -22.08
N ASN A 325 -13.62 25.92 -23.11
CA ASN A 325 -14.39 24.70 -23.26
C ASN A 325 -14.17 23.76 -22.06
N GLN A 326 -12.92 23.67 -21.58
CA GLN A 326 -12.60 22.89 -20.39
C GLN A 326 -13.19 23.52 -19.11
N ILE A 327 -13.17 24.86 -18.96
CA ILE A 327 -13.81 25.57 -17.83
C ILE A 327 -15.31 25.25 -17.83
N ASN A 328 -15.98 25.45 -18.95
CA ASN A 328 -17.43 25.23 -19.09
C ASN A 328 -17.80 23.78 -18.76
N GLN A 329 -17.05 22.82 -19.29
CA GLN A 329 -17.25 21.41 -19.00
C GLN A 329 -17.11 21.14 -17.49
N LEU A 330 -15.99 21.53 -16.88
CA LEU A 330 -15.71 21.26 -15.48
C LEU A 330 -16.69 22.00 -14.53
N GLU A 331 -17.04 23.24 -14.85
CA GLU A 331 -18.01 24.05 -14.10
C GLU A 331 -19.41 23.42 -14.13
N SER A 332 -19.84 22.90 -15.28
CA SER A 332 -21.12 22.20 -15.40
C SER A 332 -21.19 20.93 -14.53
N SER A 333 -20.05 20.25 -14.35
CA SER A 333 -19.94 19.06 -13.48
C SER A 333 -19.82 19.40 -11.99
N MET A 334 -19.46 20.62 -11.61
CA MET A 334 -19.21 20.99 -10.20
C MET A 334 -20.36 20.69 -9.24
N PRO A 335 -21.65 20.94 -9.55
CA PRO A 335 -22.75 20.58 -8.67
C PRO A 335 -22.86 19.08 -8.40
N CYS A 336 -22.51 18.24 -9.39
CA CYS A 336 -22.44 16.79 -9.23
C CYS A 336 -21.22 16.42 -8.37
N ILE A 337 -20.04 16.92 -8.74
CA ILE A 337 -18.77 16.67 -8.05
C ILE A 337 -18.89 17.01 -6.57
N LYS A 338 -19.51 18.15 -6.20
CA LYS A 338 -19.74 18.55 -4.80
C LYS A 338 -20.60 17.56 -4.03
N ARG A 339 -21.61 16.95 -4.66
CA ARG A 339 -22.54 15.98 -4.05
C ARG A 339 -22.01 14.53 -4.02
N ALA A 340 -21.05 14.19 -4.88
CA ALA A 340 -20.45 12.86 -4.92
C ALA A 340 -19.93 12.43 -3.53
N LYS A 341 -20.19 11.18 -3.12
CA LYS A 341 -19.81 10.66 -1.80
C LYS A 341 -18.66 9.66 -1.85
N ASN A 342 -18.32 9.17 -3.03
CA ASN A 342 -17.32 8.13 -3.24
C ASN A 342 -16.74 8.21 -4.67
N ILE A 343 -15.79 7.32 -5.00
CA ILE A 343 -15.10 7.32 -6.30
C ILE A 343 -16.05 6.99 -7.46
N THR A 344 -17.03 6.11 -7.26
CA THR A 344 -18.03 5.76 -8.28
C THR A 344 -18.91 6.96 -8.63
N ASP A 345 -19.46 7.64 -7.62
CA ASP A 345 -20.26 8.85 -7.83
C ASP A 345 -19.44 9.93 -8.56
N LEU A 346 -18.19 10.12 -8.13
CA LEU A 346 -17.30 11.14 -8.69
C LEU A 346 -16.94 10.86 -10.15
N SER A 347 -16.62 9.60 -10.48
CA SER A 347 -16.36 9.15 -11.84
C SER A 347 -17.55 9.41 -12.76
N ALA A 348 -18.77 9.09 -12.29
CA ALA A 348 -19.99 9.31 -13.06
C ALA A 348 -20.30 10.79 -13.33
N CYS A 349 -19.89 11.69 -12.42
CA CYS A 349 -20.02 13.14 -12.61
C CYS A 349 -19.11 13.72 -13.70
N MET A 350 -18.07 12.99 -14.08
CA MET A 350 -17.02 13.41 -15.02
C MET A 350 -17.19 12.77 -16.41
N LYS A 351 -18.34 12.13 -16.65
CA LYS A 351 -18.70 11.50 -17.93
C LYS A 351 -19.01 12.54 -19.01
#